data_AF-F6BA87-F1
#
_entry.id   AF-F6BA87-F1
#
_cell.length_a   1.000
_cell.length_b   1.000
_cell.length_c   1.000
_cell.angle_alpha   90.00
_cell.angle_beta   90.00
_cell.angle_gamma   90.00
#
_symmetry.space_group_name_H-M   'P 1'
#
loop_
_entity.id
_entity.type
_entity.pdbx_description
1 polymer ?
#
loop_
_entity_poly.entity_id
_entity_poly.type
_entity_poly.pdbx_seq_one_letter_code
_entity_poly.pdbx_strand_id
1 'polypeptide(L)'
;MNSLNKDEKINEFINYIGEGAFFYIKLLMAIGKCIEDNLSDEDDDLVDKLLFDENKDEDFDDDLVYEMAEETYKQWYKAWDLFKELKIKDSNLLEFYDKYNVDLERWMDDFVLVLKVLTRKDKKYVEKAKEIINYLIEHSSDEESKLIYLYELGHLYSLIGEYKKAEDIYREVIDKLPDYPITYIEYAQLLIETGRFGDAEKIMERYYENCEMVCDALYESVIGAIYLNLKERGINQISEKLRSYYNLRDKITDVTDRLYDEVGAERFKKSIKILEFPFENNTFFADEEEELAILADFMIFGSIDGVRTIDNVDESKYDNEILDALKKSKYSLFKVVSTNPKEHIVEIEDVFENKRYTVMDVMMSKTVDVGYLFTSRYVPFENYGIILVCGYAFSPKSETILLKKFKKLMKKLNYGDEETKKFIALHKLGKRYGDLMTALW
;
A
#
# COMPACT_ATOMS: atom_id res chain seq x y z
N MET A 1 -38.56 29.71 -28.97
CA MET A 1 -37.97 28.37 -28.73
C MET A 1 -38.89 27.66 -27.76
N ASN A 2 -39.47 26.52 -28.16
CA ASN A 2 -40.33 25.74 -27.28
C ASN A 2 -39.48 25.13 -26.17
N SER A 3 -39.88 25.31 -24.90
CA SER A 3 -39.24 24.62 -23.78
C SER A 3 -39.42 23.11 -23.95
N LEU A 4 -38.32 22.36 -23.91
CA LEU A 4 -38.34 20.89 -23.94
C LEU A 4 -39.26 20.34 -22.85
N ASN A 5 -39.97 19.26 -23.17
CA ASN A 5 -40.76 18.53 -22.19
C ASN A 5 -39.85 17.70 -21.24
N LYS A 6 -40.41 17.16 -20.15
CA LYS A 6 -39.62 16.47 -19.12
C LYS A 6 -38.85 15.25 -19.66
N ASP A 7 -39.47 14.46 -20.53
CA ASP A 7 -38.84 13.25 -21.08
C ASP A 7 -37.73 13.61 -22.09
N GLU A 8 -37.93 14.65 -22.89
CA GLU A 8 -36.89 15.20 -23.77
C GLU A 8 -35.67 15.67 -22.98
N LYS A 9 -35.88 16.37 -21.86
CA LYS A 9 -34.79 16.81 -20.97
C LYS A 9 -34.04 15.64 -20.33
N ILE A 10 -34.74 14.57 -19.94
CA ILE A 10 -34.10 13.37 -19.38
C ILE A 10 -33.25 12.68 -20.45
N ASN A 11 -33.73 12.58 -21.69
CA ASN A 11 -32.94 12.01 -22.77
C ASN A 11 -31.69 12.84 -23.09
N GLU A 12 -31.80 14.17 -23.13
CA GLU A 12 -30.62 15.04 -23.31
C GLU A 12 -29.63 14.92 -22.15
N PHE A 13 -30.14 14.85 -20.92
CA PHE A 13 -29.33 14.64 -19.73
C PHE A 13 -28.51 13.35 -19.81
N ILE A 14 -29.16 12.22 -20.14
CA ILE A 14 -28.50 10.92 -20.30
C ILE A 14 -27.48 10.96 -21.44
N ASN A 15 -27.81 11.60 -22.57
CA ASN A 15 -26.88 11.75 -23.69
C ASN A 15 -25.62 12.52 -23.30
N TYR A 16 -25.75 13.62 -22.55
CA TYR A 16 -24.59 14.38 -22.09
C TYR A 16 -23.72 13.59 -21.09
N ILE A 17 -24.34 12.79 -20.21
CA ILE A 17 -23.57 11.87 -19.34
C ILE A 17 -22.78 10.88 -20.21
N GLY A 18 -23.44 10.22 -21.16
CA GLY A 18 -22.79 9.23 -22.03
C GLY A 18 -21.69 9.81 -22.92
N GLU A 19 -21.90 10.99 -23.50
CA GLU A 19 -20.88 11.69 -24.29
C GLU A 19 -19.66 12.06 -23.43
N GLY A 20 -19.87 12.54 -22.21
CA GLY A 20 -18.77 12.84 -21.29
C GLY A 20 -18.06 11.58 -20.81
N ALA A 21 -18.78 10.48 -20.58
CA ALA A 21 -18.21 9.20 -20.15
C ALA A 21 -17.18 8.64 -21.14
N PHE A 22 -17.36 8.87 -22.45
CA PHE A 22 -16.38 8.50 -23.46
C PHE A 22 -15.02 9.16 -23.26
N PHE A 23 -15.00 10.45 -22.89
CA PHE A 23 -13.77 11.19 -22.59
C PHE A 23 -13.27 10.86 -21.19
N TYR A 24 -14.18 10.62 -20.24
CA TYR A 24 -13.84 10.24 -18.88
C TYR A 24 -13.10 8.91 -18.81
N ILE A 25 -13.51 7.89 -19.56
CA ILE A 25 -12.78 6.62 -19.62
C ILE A 25 -11.36 6.83 -20.14
N LYS A 26 -11.17 7.71 -21.13
CA LYS A 26 -9.82 8.06 -21.62
C LYS A 26 -9.02 8.86 -20.59
N LEU A 27 -9.68 9.74 -19.84
CA LEU A 27 -9.09 10.44 -18.71
C LEU A 27 -8.64 9.43 -17.65
N LEU A 28 -9.48 8.47 -17.29
CA LEU A 28 -9.14 7.39 -16.36
C LEU A 28 -8.03 6.50 -16.89
N MET A 29 -7.94 6.24 -18.20
CA MET A 29 -6.79 5.52 -18.77
C MET A 29 -5.51 6.37 -18.74
N ALA A 30 -5.61 7.67 -18.96
CA ALA A 30 -4.47 8.58 -18.90
C ALA A 30 -3.96 8.77 -17.46
N ILE A 31 -4.87 8.83 -16.49
CA ILE A 31 -4.55 8.87 -15.06
C ILE A 31 -4.14 7.48 -14.55
N GLY A 32 -4.82 6.43 -15.02
CA GLY A 32 -4.67 5.02 -14.63
C GLY A 32 -3.48 4.31 -15.25
N LYS A 33 -2.86 4.86 -16.30
CA LYS A 33 -1.46 4.56 -16.65
C LYS A 33 -0.46 4.91 -15.53
N CYS A 34 -0.93 5.49 -14.43
CA CYS A 34 -0.18 5.68 -13.18
C CYS A 34 -0.74 4.87 -11.98
N ILE A 35 -1.71 3.97 -12.16
CA ILE A 35 -2.26 3.12 -11.08
C ILE A 35 -2.39 1.68 -11.60
N GLU A 36 -1.29 0.94 -11.64
CA GLU A 36 -1.32 -0.50 -11.43
C GLU A 36 -1.09 -0.73 -9.94
N ASP A 37 -2.17 -1.08 -9.23
CA ASP A 37 -2.20 -2.12 -8.19
C ASP A 37 -3.61 -2.14 -7.54
N ASN A 38 -4.26 -3.30 -7.65
CA ASN A 38 -5.50 -3.73 -6.97
C ASN A 38 -6.86 -3.30 -7.54
N LEU A 39 -7.26 -3.84 -8.70
CA LEU A 39 -8.67 -4.07 -9.02
C LEU A 39 -8.90 -5.53 -9.44
N SER A 40 -9.96 -6.13 -8.88
CA SER A 40 -10.31 -7.55 -8.96
C SER A 40 -10.93 -8.00 -10.28
N ASP A 41 -10.65 -9.26 -10.63
CA ASP A 41 -10.94 -10.08 -11.82
C ASP A 41 -12.38 -10.15 -12.41
N GLU A 42 -13.19 -9.08 -12.48
CA GLU A 42 -14.54 -9.21 -13.08
C GLU A 42 -14.89 -8.37 -14.32
N ASP A 43 -13.94 -7.74 -15.04
CA ASP A 43 -14.25 -7.12 -16.35
C ASP A 43 -13.07 -7.18 -17.38
N ASP A 44 -12.37 -8.32 -17.48
CA ASP A 44 -11.12 -8.45 -18.25
C ASP A 44 -11.24 -8.35 -19.79
N ASP A 45 -12.41 -8.47 -20.41
CA ASP A 45 -12.44 -8.69 -21.88
C ASP A 45 -12.44 -7.40 -22.74
N LEU A 46 -12.42 -6.20 -22.14
CA LEU A 46 -12.35 -4.93 -22.88
C LEU A 46 -11.07 -4.10 -22.59
N VAL A 47 -10.42 -4.33 -21.46
CA VAL A 47 -9.21 -3.59 -21.02
C VAL A 47 -7.94 -4.17 -21.67
N ASP A 48 -7.88 -5.50 -21.84
CA ASP A 48 -6.72 -6.20 -22.40
C ASP A 48 -6.39 -5.88 -23.86
N LYS A 49 -7.36 -5.38 -24.64
CA LYS A 49 -7.14 -5.08 -26.07
C LYS A 49 -6.54 -3.71 -26.36
N LEU A 50 -6.35 -2.85 -25.35
CA LEU A 50 -5.95 -1.45 -25.56
C LEU A 50 -4.67 -1.04 -24.83
N LEU A 51 -3.99 -1.93 -24.10
CA LEU A 51 -2.89 -1.54 -23.19
C LEU A 51 -1.46 -2.02 -23.52
N PHE A 52 -1.20 -2.75 -24.61
CA PHE A 52 0.17 -3.15 -24.93
C PHE A 52 0.90 -2.20 -25.89
N ASP A 53 1.77 -1.34 -25.35
CA ASP A 53 3.07 -1.01 -25.97
C ASP A 53 4.11 -0.69 -24.88
N GLU A 54 4.91 -1.71 -24.52
CA GLU A 54 5.91 -1.74 -23.42
C GLU A 54 7.22 -0.98 -23.73
N ASN A 55 7.20 0.08 -24.55
CA ASN A 55 8.41 0.83 -24.83
C ASN A 55 8.14 2.31 -24.94
N LYS A 56 8.04 3.02 -23.81
CA LYS A 56 8.40 4.44 -23.71
C LYS A 56 8.46 4.90 -22.24
N ASP A 57 9.68 5.20 -21.79
CA ASP A 57 9.97 6.29 -20.85
C ASP A 57 9.49 7.62 -21.47
N GLU A 58 8.17 7.86 -21.53
CA GLU A 58 7.61 9.13 -22.01
C GLU A 58 7.05 9.95 -20.86
N ASP A 59 7.57 11.18 -20.77
CA ASP A 59 7.04 12.30 -20.00
C ASP A 59 5.50 12.29 -19.99
N PHE A 60 4.94 12.42 -18.79
CA PHE A 60 3.52 12.61 -18.52
C PHE A 60 2.93 13.68 -19.45
N ASP A 61 1.99 13.31 -20.35
CA ASP A 61 1.31 14.28 -21.22
C ASP A 61 0.18 14.97 -20.44
N ASP A 62 0.58 15.91 -19.59
CA ASP A 62 -0.31 16.82 -18.86
C ASP A 62 -1.39 17.41 -19.79
N ASP A 63 -1.03 17.75 -21.02
CA ASP A 63 -1.95 18.38 -21.98
C ASP A 63 -3.08 17.43 -22.37
N LEU A 64 -2.81 16.13 -22.57
CA LEU A 64 -3.82 15.12 -22.86
C LEU A 64 -4.78 14.92 -21.68
N VAL A 65 -4.28 14.84 -20.44
CA VAL A 65 -5.10 14.72 -19.23
C VAL A 65 -6.07 15.90 -19.12
N TYR A 66 -5.54 17.12 -19.28
CA TYR A 66 -6.35 18.32 -19.21
C TYR A 66 -7.32 18.47 -20.40
N GLU A 67 -6.96 17.98 -21.59
CA GLU A 67 -7.86 17.96 -22.75
C GLU A 67 -9.05 17.02 -22.48
N MET A 68 -8.78 15.79 -22.04
CA MET A 68 -9.84 14.80 -21.77
C MET A 68 -10.75 15.26 -20.62
N ALA A 69 -10.18 15.84 -19.57
CA ALA A 69 -10.95 16.42 -18.47
C ALA A 69 -11.82 17.59 -18.96
N GLU A 70 -11.32 18.45 -19.84
CA GLU A 70 -12.05 19.61 -20.35
C GLU A 70 -13.19 19.20 -21.29
N GLU A 71 -13.01 18.18 -22.14
CA GLU A 71 -14.08 17.61 -22.96
C GLU A 71 -15.15 16.91 -22.10
N THR A 72 -14.73 16.16 -21.08
CA THR A 72 -15.65 15.55 -20.10
C THR A 72 -16.49 16.61 -19.40
N TYR A 73 -15.83 17.65 -18.87
CA TYR A 73 -16.47 18.78 -18.20
C TYR A 73 -17.49 19.48 -19.11
N LYS A 74 -17.16 19.74 -20.38
CA LYS A 74 -18.09 20.43 -21.30
C LYS A 74 -19.42 19.70 -21.44
N GLN A 75 -19.42 18.37 -21.40
CA GLN A 75 -20.63 17.57 -21.51
C GLN A 75 -21.33 17.42 -20.17
N TRP A 76 -20.60 17.03 -19.13
CA TRP A 76 -21.19 16.83 -17.80
C TRP A 76 -21.69 18.12 -17.15
N TYR A 77 -21.13 19.27 -17.48
CA TYR A 77 -21.68 20.54 -17.02
C TYR A 77 -23.05 20.85 -17.65
N LYS A 78 -23.30 20.47 -18.91
CA LYS A 78 -24.65 20.57 -19.51
C LYS A 78 -25.62 19.59 -18.84
N ALA A 79 -25.15 18.38 -18.57
CA ALA A 79 -25.92 17.40 -17.80
C ALA A 79 -26.27 17.95 -16.40
N TRP A 80 -25.34 18.62 -15.74
CA TRP A 80 -25.53 19.24 -14.44
C TRP A 80 -26.61 20.32 -14.43
N ASP A 81 -26.64 21.18 -15.45
CA ASP A 81 -27.72 22.17 -15.57
C ASP A 81 -29.09 21.50 -15.73
N LEU A 82 -29.20 20.44 -16.53
CA LEU A 82 -30.42 19.65 -16.66
C LEU A 82 -30.79 18.91 -15.37
N PHE A 83 -29.81 18.36 -14.65
CA PHE A 83 -30.02 17.69 -13.36
C PHE A 83 -30.72 18.61 -12.35
N LYS A 84 -30.23 19.85 -12.22
CA LYS A 84 -30.85 20.89 -11.37
C LYS A 84 -32.28 21.23 -11.84
N GLU A 85 -32.49 21.39 -13.15
CA GLU A 85 -33.82 21.70 -13.69
C GLU A 85 -34.84 20.57 -13.48
N LEU A 86 -34.39 19.31 -13.60
CA LEU A 86 -35.20 18.12 -13.40
C LEU A 86 -35.54 17.90 -11.92
N LYS A 87 -34.82 18.57 -11.01
CA LYS A 87 -34.97 18.45 -9.55
C LYS A 87 -34.90 16.99 -9.11
N ILE A 88 -33.96 16.25 -9.67
CA ILE A 88 -33.68 14.88 -9.25
C ILE A 88 -33.17 14.98 -7.81
N LYS A 89 -33.81 14.21 -6.92
CA LYS A 89 -33.46 14.17 -5.50
C LYS A 89 -32.67 12.92 -5.22
N ASP A 90 -31.81 13.00 -4.22
CA ASP A 90 -30.98 11.91 -3.73
C ASP A 90 -31.81 10.69 -3.29
N SER A 91 -33.00 10.92 -2.71
CA SER A 91 -33.95 9.84 -2.38
C SER A 91 -34.47 9.03 -3.59
N ASN A 92 -34.20 9.47 -4.81
CA ASN A 92 -34.73 8.89 -6.05
C ASN A 92 -33.61 8.33 -6.95
N LEU A 93 -32.35 8.26 -6.49
CA LEU A 93 -31.25 7.78 -7.33
C LEU A 93 -31.48 6.32 -7.78
N LEU A 94 -31.92 5.44 -6.87
CA LEU A 94 -32.21 4.04 -7.20
C LEU A 94 -33.34 3.90 -8.23
N GLU A 95 -34.43 4.66 -8.08
CA GLU A 95 -35.52 4.66 -9.06
C GLU A 95 -35.05 5.18 -10.43
N PHE A 96 -34.12 6.14 -10.44
CA PHE A 96 -33.53 6.65 -11.68
C PHE A 96 -32.64 5.59 -12.34
N TYR A 97 -31.81 4.90 -11.55
CA TYR A 97 -30.99 3.79 -12.01
C TYR A 97 -31.85 2.67 -12.60
N ASP A 98 -32.87 2.19 -11.90
CA ASP A 98 -33.76 1.13 -12.39
C ASP A 98 -34.44 1.47 -13.71
N LYS A 99 -34.77 2.75 -13.90
CA LYS A 99 -35.52 3.22 -15.06
C LYS A 99 -34.63 3.53 -16.26
N TYR A 100 -33.44 4.07 -16.03
CA TYR A 100 -32.59 4.65 -17.07
C TYR A 100 -31.22 3.98 -17.19
N ASN A 101 -30.87 3.08 -16.26
CA ASN A 101 -29.57 2.42 -16.15
C ASN A 101 -28.41 3.43 -16.08
N VAL A 102 -28.61 4.49 -15.28
CA VAL A 102 -27.61 5.53 -15.03
C VAL A 102 -27.39 5.63 -13.53
N ASP A 103 -26.16 5.37 -13.11
CA ASP A 103 -25.71 5.54 -11.74
C ASP A 103 -25.35 7.01 -11.51
N LEU A 104 -26.27 7.73 -10.87
CA LEU A 104 -26.14 9.16 -10.65
C LEU A 104 -25.17 9.50 -9.53
N GLU A 105 -25.07 8.65 -8.51
CA GLU A 105 -24.15 8.84 -7.38
C GLU A 105 -22.72 8.79 -7.91
N ARG A 106 -22.39 7.70 -8.62
CA ARG A 106 -21.10 7.54 -9.27
C ARG A 106 -20.78 8.67 -10.25
N TRP A 107 -21.74 9.09 -11.06
CA TRP A 107 -21.53 10.21 -11.99
C TRP A 107 -21.23 11.53 -11.27
N MET A 108 -21.90 11.82 -10.15
CA MET A 108 -21.65 13.05 -9.38
C MET A 108 -20.24 13.04 -8.78
N ASP A 109 -19.81 11.91 -8.23
CA ASP A 109 -18.47 11.73 -7.66
C ASP A 109 -17.38 11.86 -8.73
N ASP A 110 -17.57 11.19 -9.87
CA ASP A 110 -16.69 11.28 -11.02
C ASP A 110 -16.62 12.72 -11.56
N PHE A 111 -17.74 13.46 -11.54
CA PHE A 111 -17.75 14.84 -11.99
C PHE A 111 -16.99 15.78 -11.06
N VAL A 112 -17.07 15.55 -9.73
CA VAL A 112 -16.24 16.25 -8.75
C VAL A 112 -14.76 15.97 -9.01
N LEU A 113 -14.38 14.73 -9.31
CA LEU A 113 -13.00 14.38 -9.68
C LEU A 113 -12.52 15.15 -10.92
N VAL A 114 -13.31 15.17 -12.00
CA VAL A 114 -12.98 15.92 -13.23
C VAL A 114 -12.73 17.40 -12.92
N LEU A 115 -13.57 18.00 -12.08
CA LEU A 115 -13.42 19.40 -11.69
C LEU A 115 -12.16 19.64 -10.86
N LYS A 116 -11.84 18.74 -9.91
CA LYS A 116 -10.60 18.79 -9.12
C LYS A 116 -9.38 18.75 -10.03
N VAL A 117 -9.34 17.85 -11.02
CA VAL A 117 -8.27 17.79 -12.03
C VAL A 117 -8.14 19.15 -12.74
N LEU A 118 -9.25 19.71 -13.23
CA LEU A 118 -9.24 20.98 -13.95
C LEU A 118 -8.89 22.20 -13.08
N THR A 119 -9.07 22.14 -11.76
CA THR A 119 -8.67 23.25 -10.86
C THR A 119 -7.16 23.52 -10.87
N ARG A 120 -6.35 22.50 -11.17
CA ARG A 120 -4.89 22.65 -11.34
C ARG A 120 -4.53 23.46 -12.59
N LYS A 121 -5.37 23.42 -13.63
CA LYS A 121 -5.20 24.13 -14.90
C LYS A 121 -5.66 25.59 -14.83
N ASP A 122 -6.84 25.84 -14.25
CA ASP A 122 -7.47 27.16 -14.28
C ASP A 122 -8.37 27.39 -13.05
N LYS A 123 -8.19 28.55 -12.40
CA LYS A 123 -8.96 28.98 -11.24
C LYS A 123 -10.47 29.07 -11.50
N LYS A 124 -10.92 29.23 -12.74
CA LYS A 124 -12.36 29.25 -13.06
C LYS A 124 -13.06 27.95 -12.63
N TYR A 125 -12.36 26.83 -12.66
CA TYR A 125 -12.91 25.52 -12.28
C TYR A 125 -13.05 25.36 -10.76
N VAL A 126 -12.29 26.13 -9.97
CA VAL A 126 -12.42 26.16 -8.50
C VAL A 126 -13.82 26.62 -8.09
N GLU A 127 -14.32 27.69 -8.70
CA GLU A 127 -15.65 28.20 -8.37
C GLU A 127 -16.76 27.24 -8.85
N LYS A 128 -16.53 26.50 -9.94
CA LYS A 128 -17.44 25.45 -10.42
C LYS A 128 -17.46 24.22 -9.52
N ALA A 129 -16.30 23.77 -9.08
CA ALA A 129 -16.17 22.70 -8.10
C ALA A 129 -16.89 23.06 -6.80
N LYS A 130 -16.68 24.28 -6.27
CA LYS A 130 -17.40 24.77 -5.08
C LYS A 130 -18.91 24.83 -5.29
N GLU A 131 -19.37 25.34 -6.43
CA GLU A 131 -20.81 25.41 -6.75
C GLU A 131 -21.46 24.02 -6.66
N ILE A 132 -20.82 23.03 -7.28
CA ILE A 132 -21.33 21.66 -7.36
C ILE A 132 -21.25 20.97 -6.01
N ILE A 133 -20.10 20.97 -5.35
CA ILE A 133 -19.92 20.31 -4.05
C ILE A 133 -20.86 20.89 -3.00
N ASN A 134 -21.03 22.22 -2.92
CA ASN A 134 -21.98 22.82 -1.97
C ASN A 134 -23.43 22.43 -2.28
N TYR A 135 -23.79 22.36 -3.56
CA TYR A 135 -25.12 21.88 -3.95
C TYR A 135 -25.34 20.43 -3.47
N LEU A 136 -24.34 19.56 -3.63
CA LEU A 136 -24.40 18.17 -3.18
C LEU A 136 -24.56 18.10 -1.66
N ILE A 137 -23.74 18.83 -0.89
CA ILE A 137 -23.85 18.92 0.59
C ILE A 137 -25.26 19.39 1.03
N GLU A 138 -25.84 20.38 0.36
CA GLU A 138 -27.16 20.93 0.69
C GLU A 138 -28.32 19.95 0.38
N HIS A 139 -28.11 19.03 -0.56
CA HIS A 139 -29.15 18.15 -1.09
C HIS A 139 -28.93 16.66 -0.77
N SER A 140 -27.87 16.29 -0.05
CA SER A 140 -27.65 14.95 0.48
C SER A 140 -28.82 14.51 1.35
N SER A 141 -29.25 13.26 1.19
CA SER A 141 -30.39 12.68 1.92
C SER A 141 -30.03 12.20 3.32
N ASP A 142 -28.76 11.91 3.56
CA ASP A 142 -28.23 11.42 4.82
C ASP A 142 -26.97 12.19 5.26
N GLU A 143 -26.60 12.06 6.53
CA GLU A 143 -25.46 12.79 7.10
C GLU A 143 -24.11 12.22 6.65
N GLU A 144 -24.03 10.94 6.27
CA GLU A 144 -22.79 10.30 5.84
C GLU A 144 -22.38 10.82 4.46
N SER A 145 -23.28 10.76 3.47
CA SER A 145 -23.09 11.35 2.13
C SER A 145 -22.74 12.83 2.21
N LYS A 146 -23.39 13.56 3.13
CA LYS A 146 -23.06 14.97 3.38
C LYS A 146 -21.63 15.16 3.90
N LEU A 147 -21.15 14.28 4.78
CA LEU A 147 -19.78 14.32 5.29
C LEU A 147 -18.75 13.91 4.23
N ILE A 148 -19.10 12.99 3.32
CA ILE A 148 -18.28 12.64 2.15
C ILE A 148 -18.09 13.85 1.24
N TYR A 149 -19.18 14.55 0.88
CA TYR A 149 -19.06 15.78 0.09
C TYR A 149 -18.42 16.94 0.85
N LEU A 150 -18.55 16.97 2.17
CA LEU A 150 -17.80 17.92 3.01
C LEU A 150 -16.29 17.63 2.92
N TYR A 151 -15.87 16.37 2.98
CA TYR A 151 -14.48 15.96 2.73
C TYR A 151 -13.99 16.43 1.35
N GLU A 152 -14.79 16.24 0.30
CA GLU A 152 -14.45 16.69 -1.06
C GLU A 152 -14.23 18.21 -1.14
N LEU A 153 -15.00 18.99 -0.38
CA LEU A 153 -14.77 20.43 -0.25
C LEU A 153 -13.44 20.73 0.48
N GLY A 154 -13.09 19.94 1.50
CA GLY A 154 -11.81 20.00 2.19
C GLY A 154 -10.63 19.72 1.27
N HIS A 155 -10.73 18.66 0.46
CA HIS A 155 -9.73 18.31 -0.56
C HIS A 155 -9.57 19.44 -1.58
N LEU A 156 -10.68 20.00 -2.09
CA LEU A 156 -10.61 21.16 -2.97
C LEU A 156 -9.90 22.35 -2.32
N TYR A 157 -10.16 22.64 -1.04
CA TYR A 157 -9.44 23.70 -0.33
C TYR A 157 -7.95 23.41 -0.19
N SER A 158 -7.57 22.14 0.02
CA SER A 158 -6.17 21.71 0.06
C SER A 158 -5.47 22.00 -1.27
N LEU A 159 -6.07 21.57 -2.38
CA LEU A 159 -5.53 21.74 -3.75
C LEU A 159 -5.28 23.21 -4.13
N ILE A 160 -6.10 24.14 -3.61
CA ILE A 160 -5.97 25.57 -3.92
C ILE A 160 -5.14 26.35 -2.88
N GLY A 161 -4.53 25.66 -1.91
CA GLY A 161 -3.67 26.26 -0.89
C GLY A 161 -4.41 26.91 0.28
N GLU A 162 -5.72 26.70 0.41
CA GLU A 162 -6.55 27.19 1.52
C GLU A 162 -6.49 26.22 2.71
N TYR A 163 -5.27 25.87 3.12
CA TYR A 163 -4.97 24.78 4.04
C TYR A 163 -5.71 24.84 5.37
N LYS A 164 -5.96 26.04 5.91
CA LYS A 164 -6.69 26.18 7.17
C LYS A 164 -8.15 25.71 7.06
N LYS A 165 -8.82 26.01 5.94
CA LYS A 165 -10.19 25.56 5.69
C LYS A 165 -10.24 24.05 5.46
N ALA A 166 -9.27 23.51 4.72
CA ALA A 166 -9.12 22.07 4.53
C ALA A 166 -8.95 21.34 5.86
N GLU A 167 -8.04 21.82 6.72
CA GLU A 167 -7.80 21.22 8.05
C GLU A 167 -9.04 21.27 8.96
N ASP A 168 -9.78 22.39 8.98
CA ASP A 168 -10.99 22.50 9.79
C ASP A 168 -12.06 21.50 9.33
N ILE A 169 -12.20 21.30 8.01
CA ILE A 169 -13.10 20.31 7.42
C ILE A 169 -12.66 18.88 7.72
N TYR A 170 -11.38 18.55 7.49
CA TYR A 170 -10.89 17.19 7.74
C TYR A 170 -11.07 16.78 9.19
N ARG A 171 -10.85 17.69 10.14
CA ARG A 171 -11.13 17.46 11.56
C ARG A 171 -12.60 17.19 11.81
N GLU A 172 -13.49 17.99 11.23
CA GLU A 172 -14.93 17.79 11.37
C GLU A 172 -15.38 16.43 10.81
N VAL A 173 -14.89 16.04 9.64
CA VAL A 173 -15.22 14.76 9.02
C VAL A 173 -14.68 13.60 9.86
N ILE A 174 -13.42 13.64 10.29
CA ILE A 174 -12.84 12.60 11.16
C ILE A 174 -13.63 12.45 12.48
N ASP A 175 -14.07 13.56 13.07
CA ASP A 175 -14.77 13.51 14.36
C ASP A 175 -16.22 12.96 14.24
N LYS A 176 -16.84 13.10 13.06
CA LYS A 176 -18.23 12.65 12.81
C LYS A 176 -18.34 11.34 12.03
N LEU A 177 -17.34 11.04 11.20
CA LEU A 177 -17.22 9.84 10.38
C LEU A 177 -15.81 9.26 10.58
N PRO A 178 -15.52 8.70 11.77
CA PRO A 178 -14.19 8.24 12.13
C PRO A 178 -13.71 7.01 11.34
N ASP A 179 -14.62 6.30 10.67
CA ASP A 179 -14.34 5.13 9.82
C ASP A 179 -14.33 5.50 8.32
N TYR A 180 -13.78 6.68 7.99
CA TYR A 180 -13.58 7.12 6.61
C TYR A 180 -12.09 7.33 6.32
N PRO A 181 -11.36 6.25 5.96
CA PRO A 181 -9.90 6.22 5.84
C PRO A 181 -9.29 7.37 5.03
N ILE A 182 -9.92 7.71 3.91
CA ILE A 182 -9.39 8.69 2.97
C ILE A 182 -9.21 10.09 3.60
N THR A 183 -10.04 10.47 4.56
CA THR A 183 -9.90 11.78 5.22
C THR A 183 -8.64 11.86 6.07
N TYR A 184 -8.25 10.77 6.73
CA TYR A 184 -7.00 10.74 7.49
C TYR A 184 -5.78 10.82 6.59
N ILE A 185 -5.81 10.10 5.47
CA ILE A 185 -4.72 10.07 4.48
C ILE A 185 -4.50 11.48 3.92
N GLU A 186 -5.56 12.12 3.42
CA GLU A 186 -5.50 13.46 2.84
C GLU A 186 -5.13 14.53 3.87
N TYR A 187 -5.57 14.38 5.12
CA TYR A 187 -5.15 15.27 6.19
C TYR A 187 -3.67 15.07 6.55
N ALA A 188 -3.19 13.83 6.63
CA ALA A 188 -1.78 13.54 6.87
C ALA A 188 -0.91 14.07 5.72
N GLN A 189 -1.33 13.92 4.47
CA GLN A 189 -0.64 14.47 3.29
C GLN A 189 -0.58 16.01 3.34
N LEU A 190 -1.68 16.69 3.65
CA LEU A 190 -1.69 18.13 3.87
C LEU A 190 -0.69 18.55 4.98
N LEU A 191 -0.60 17.78 6.07
CA LEU A 191 0.34 18.03 7.15
C LEU A 191 1.79 17.81 6.71
N ILE A 192 2.07 16.81 5.87
CA ILE A 192 3.38 16.56 5.26
C ILE A 192 3.79 17.74 4.36
N GLU A 193 2.90 18.15 3.45
CA GLU A 193 3.13 19.28 2.53
C GLU A 193 3.44 20.59 3.28
N THR A 194 2.76 20.80 4.40
CA THR A 194 2.96 21.97 5.26
C THR A 194 4.09 21.80 6.28
N GLY A 195 4.81 20.68 6.27
CA GLY A 195 5.98 20.41 7.11
C GLY A 195 5.66 20.09 8.58
N ARG A 196 4.41 19.74 8.89
CA ARG A 196 3.90 19.38 10.22
C ARG A 196 3.89 17.86 10.42
N PHE A 197 5.05 17.24 10.24
CA PHE A 197 5.21 15.78 10.21
C PHE A 197 4.78 15.08 11.51
N GLY A 198 5.08 15.67 12.67
CA GLY A 198 4.66 15.09 13.97
C GLY A 198 3.15 15.17 14.22
N ASP A 199 2.44 16.07 13.54
CA ASP A 199 0.98 16.06 13.55
C ASP A 199 0.45 15.02 12.55
N ALA A 200 1.10 14.87 11.39
CA ALA A 200 0.74 13.85 10.39
C ALA A 200 0.81 12.43 10.99
N GLU A 201 1.87 12.13 11.74
CA GLU A 201 2.01 10.85 12.47
C GLU A 201 0.83 10.59 13.40
N LYS A 202 0.42 11.58 14.20
CA LYS A 202 -0.75 11.45 15.11
C LYS A 202 -2.06 11.23 14.36
N ILE A 203 -2.21 11.83 13.18
CA ILE A 203 -3.39 11.58 12.33
C ILE A 203 -3.39 10.14 11.84
N MET A 204 -2.24 9.60 11.45
CA MET A 204 -2.11 8.20 11.07
C MET A 204 -2.31 7.25 12.26
N GLU A 205 -1.86 7.61 13.46
CA GLU A 205 -2.21 6.86 14.69
C GLU A 205 -3.72 6.82 14.91
N ARG A 206 -4.42 7.95 14.75
CA ARG A 206 -5.89 7.99 14.86
C ARG A 206 -6.56 7.16 13.77
N TYR A 207 -6.07 7.20 12.52
CA TYR A 207 -6.58 6.36 11.44
C TYR A 207 -6.58 4.89 11.85
N TYR A 208 -5.44 4.44 12.39
CA TYR A 208 -5.29 3.07 12.85
C TYR A 208 -6.20 2.73 14.06
N GLU A 209 -6.41 3.68 14.97
CA GLU A 209 -7.28 3.46 16.14
C GLU A 209 -8.79 3.43 15.80
N ASN A 210 -9.21 4.06 14.69
CA ASN A 210 -10.62 4.32 14.41
C ASN A 210 -11.19 3.57 13.20
N CYS A 211 -10.36 3.12 12.25
CA CYS A 211 -10.83 2.41 11.06
C CYS A 211 -10.88 0.90 11.27
N GLU A 212 -11.99 0.26 10.91
CA GLU A 212 -12.17 -1.20 11.05
C GLU A 212 -11.29 -1.96 10.05
N MET A 213 -11.13 -1.41 8.84
CA MET A 213 -10.28 -1.96 7.79
C MET A 213 -9.20 -0.95 7.43
N VAL A 214 -8.02 -1.13 8.01
CA VAL A 214 -6.83 -0.34 7.65
C VAL A 214 -6.26 -0.90 6.35
N CYS A 215 -6.17 -0.06 5.32
CA CYS A 215 -5.38 -0.35 4.14
C CYS A 215 -3.90 -0.15 4.46
N ASP A 216 -3.16 -1.25 4.59
CA ASP A 216 -1.75 -1.29 4.99
C ASP A 216 -0.86 -0.50 4.02
N ALA A 217 -1.02 -0.72 2.71
CA ALA A 217 -0.24 -0.03 1.67
C ALA A 217 -0.38 1.50 1.74
N LEU A 218 -1.59 2.01 1.99
CA LEU A 218 -1.82 3.45 2.13
C LEU A 218 -1.21 4.01 3.43
N TYR A 219 -1.28 3.24 4.52
CA TYR A 219 -0.65 3.61 5.79
C TYR A 219 0.87 3.70 5.63
N GLU A 220 1.48 2.69 5.00
CA GLU A 220 2.91 2.58 4.72
C GLU A 220 3.41 3.72 3.85
N SER A 221 2.73 3.98 2.73
CA SER A 221 3.08 5.08 1.83
C SER A 221 3.17 6.42 2.57
N VAL A 222 2.19 6.72 3.43
CA VAL A 222 2.14 7.99 4.17
C VAL A 222 3.20 8.05 5.28
N ILE A 223 3.37 6.99 6.08
CA ILE A 223 4.40 6.96 7.14
C ILE A 223 5.81 6.95 6.54
N GLY A 224 6.01 6.22 5.44
CA GLY A 224 7.24 6.22 4.65
C GLY A 224 7.57 7.61 4.14
N ALA A 225 6.59 8.30 3.54
CA ALA A 225 6.75 9.70 3.09
C ALA A 225 7.09 10.66 4.25
N ILE A 226 6.45 10.51 5.42
CA ILE A 226 6.78 11.27 6.64
C ILE A 226 8.25 11.06 7.01
N TYR A 227 8.69 9.80 7.06
CA TYR A 227 10.06 9.46 7.44
C TYR A 227 11.10 9.99 6.45
N LEU A 228 10.90 9.80 5.14
CA LEU A 228 11.80 10.28 4.10
C LEU A 228 11.99 11.81 4.17
N ASN A 229 10.88 12.56 4.27
CA ASN A 229 10.93 14.01 4.36
C ASN A 229 11.66 14.50 5.63
N LEU A 230 11.48 13.80 6.76
CA LEU A 230 12.18 14.11 8.01
C LEU A 230 13.67 13.82 7.94
N LYS A 231 14.06 12.72 7.27
CA LYS A 231 15.45 12.33 7.03
C LYS A 231 16.17 13.39 6.19
N GLU A 232 15.58 13.81 5.07
CA GLU A 232 16.15 14.83 4.18
C GLU A 232 16.33 16.18 4.87
N ARG A 233 15.37 16.57 5.72
CA ARG A 233 15.36 17.89 6.37
C ARG A 233 16.06 17.91 7.73
N GLY A 234 16.51 16.75 8.24
CA GLY A 234 17.15 16.63 9.56
C GLY A 234 16.23 17.01 10.74
N ILE A 235 14.90 16.87 10.57
CA ILE A 235 13.90 17.33 11.53
C ILE A 235 13.59 16.20 12.54
N ASN A 236 13.60 16.54 13.84
CA ASN A 236 13.35 15.59 14.95
C ASN A 236 11.88 15.62 15.41
N GLN A 237 10.90 15.51 14.50
CA GLN A 237 9.47 15.62 14.86
C GLN A 237 8.74 14.28 15.06
N ILE A 238 9.25 13.17 14.51
CA ILE A 238 8.76 11.82 14.85
C ILE A 238 9.31 11.35 16.18
N SER A 239 8.66 10.38 16.80
CA SER A 239 9.21 9.73 17.99
C SER A 239 10.63 9.21 17.71
N GLU A 240 11.55 9.44 18.66
CA GLU A 240 12.96 9.01 18.54
C GLU A 240 13.05 7.50 18.24
N LYS A 241 12.11 6.74 18.79
CA LYS A 241 11.95 5.31 18.59
C LYS A 241 11.63 4.95 17.13
N LEU A 242 10.64 5.59 16.50
CA LEU A 242 10.28 5.33 15.11
C LEU A 242 11.39 5.76 14.14
N ARG A 243 12.05 6.90 14.44
CA ARG A 243 13.24 7.33 13.70
C ARG A 243 14.36 6.30 13.77
N SER A 244 14.64 5.80 14.96
CA SER A 244 15.66 4.77 15.17
C SER A 244 15.32 3.51 14.37
N TYR A 245 14.06 3.11 14.33
CA TYR A 245 13.61 1.93 13.59
C TYR A 245 13.83 2.04 12.09
N TYR A 246 13.34 3.11 11.45
CA TYR A 246 13.49 3.26 9.99
C TYR A 246 14.94 3.53 9.58
N ASN A 247 15.71 4.28 10.36
CA ASN A 247 17.14 4.45 10.08
C ASN A 247 17.90 3.12 10.19
N LEU A 248 17.48 2.26 11.13
CA LEU A 248 18.04 0.93 11.27
C LEU A 248 17.64 0.02 10.11
N ARG A 249 16.37 0.06 9.66
CA ARG A 249 15.89 -0.64 8.46
C ARG A 249 16.67 -0.21 7.21
N ASP A 250 16.81 1.10 6.95
CA ASP A 250 17.57 1.63 5.81
C ASP A 250 19.00 1.09 5.77
N LYS A 251 19.69 1.11 6.91
CA LYS A 251 21.05 0.60 7.02
C LYS A 251 21.14 -0.91 6.84
N ILE A 252 20.17 -1.66 7.37
CA ILE A 252 20.08 -3.11 7.15
C ILE A 252 19.92 -3.39 5.66
N THR A 253 18.98 -2.70 4.99
CA THR A 253 18.74 -2.86 3.55
C THR A 253 20.00 -2.55 2.74
N ASP A 254 20.66 -1.41 2.98
CA ASP A 254 21.93 -1.08 2.30
C ASP A 254 22.99 -2.18 2.47
N VAL A 255 23.16 -2.70 3.69
CA VAL A 255 24.13 -3.77 3.94
C VAL A 255 23.69 -5.07 3.27
N THR A 256 22.41 -5.46 3.33
CA THR A 256 21.94 -6.70 2.70
C THR A 256 22.00 -6.66 1.19
N ASP A 257 21.69 -5.52 0.56
CA ASP A 257 21.77 -5.34 -0.89
C ASP A 257 23.22 -5.43 -1.36
N ARG A 258 24.13 -4.78 -0.65
CA ARG A 258 25.56 -4.84 -0.96
C ARG A 258 26.17 -6.22 -0.67
N LEU A 259 25.63 -6.96 0.30
CA LEU A 259 25.99 -8.37 0.51
C LEU A 259 25.46 -9.25 -0.62
N TYR A 260 24.25 -8.98 -1.10
CA TYR A 260 23.64 -9.66 -2.23
C TYR A 260 24.44 -9.44 -3.52
N ASP A 261 24.93 -8.22 -3.77
CA ASP A 261 25.80 -7.92 -4.92
C ASP A 261 27.13 -8.70 -4.90
N GLU A 262 27.63 -9.08 -3.72
CA GLU A 262 28.81 -9.94 -3.59
C GLU A 262 28.49 -11.43 -3.85
N VAL A 263 27.21 -11.81 -3.92
CA VAL A 263 26.76 -13.18 -4.25
C VAL A 263 26.98 -13.44 -5.74
N GLY A 264 28.15 -13.97 -6.08
CA GLY A 264 28.48 -14.35 -7.46
C GLY A 264 27.52 -15.38 -8.08
N ALA A 265 27.42 -15.38 -9.41
CA ALA A 265 26.48 -16.21 -10.19
C ALA A 265 26.54 -17.71 -9.89
N GLU A 266 27.70 -18.26 -9.53
CA GLU A 266 27.83 -19.68 -9.18
C GLU A 266 27.11 -20.01 -7.87
N ARG A 267 27.10 -19.09 -6.91
CA ARG A 267 26.39 -19.24 -5.65
C ARG A 267 24.89 -19.12 -5.85
N PHE A 268 24.45 -18.22 -6.72
CA PHE A 268 23.06 -18.10 -7.15
C PHE A 268 22.53 -19.42 -7.73
N LYS A 269 23.21 -20.00 -8.73
CA LYS A 269 22.83 -21.29 -9.33
C LYS A 269 22.76 -22.44 -8.31
N LYS A 270 23.71 -22.50 -7.38
CA LYS A 270 23.71 -23.51 -6.32
C LYS A 270 22.50 -23.34 -5.41
N SER A 271 22.19 -22.10 -5.03
CA SER A 271 21.08 -21.76 -4.14
C SER A 271 19.73 -22.15 -4.73
N ILE A 272 19.48 -21.81 -5.99
CA ILE A 272 18.30 -22.25 -6.75
C ILE A 272 18.15 -23.77 -6.68
N LYS A 273 19.23 -24.51 -6.95
CA LYS A 273 19.21 -25.97 -6.94
C LYS A 273 18.94 -26.56 -5.54
N ILE A 274 19.48 -25.95 -4.49
CA ILE A 274 19.32 -26.41 -3.11
C ILE A 274 17.90 -26.16 -2.60
N LEU A 275 17.35 -24.99 -2.91
CA LEU A 275 15.99 -24.59 -2.54
C LEU A 275 14.92 -25.16 -3.48
N GLU A 276 15.33 -25.80 -4.58
CA GLU A 276 14.43 -26.43 -5.56
C GLU A 276 13.55 -25.40 -6.28
N PHE A 277 14.09 -24.20 -6.55
CA PHE A 277 13.44 -23.23 -7.42
C PHE A 277 13.45 -23.68 -8.88
N PRO A 278 12.38 -23.39 -9.66
CA PRO A 278 12.34 -23.73 -11.08
C PRO A 278 13.44 -23.01 -11.88
N PHE A 279 14.19 -23.78 -12.66
CA PHE A 279 15.27 -23.27 -13.51
C PHE A 279 15.41 -24.11 -14.76
N GLU A 280 15.06 -23.54 -15.91
CA GLU A 280 15.09 -24.21 -17.21
C GLU A 280 15.73 -23.30 -18.27
N ASN A 281 16.56 -23.86 -19.15
CA ASN A 281 17.20 -23.12 -20.26
C ASN A 281 17.93 -21.83 -19.83
N ASN A 282 18.64 -21.86 -18.69
CA ASN A 282 19.29 -20.69 -18.07
C ASN A 282 18.34 -19.56 -17.63
N THR A 283 17.05 -19.85 -17.52
CA THR A 283 16.03 -18.91 -17.04
C THR A 283 15.56 -19.37 -15.67
N PHE A 284 15.61 -18.46 -14.70
CA PHE A 284 15.04 -18.62 -13.37
C PHE A 284 13.60 -18.13 -13.40
N PHE A 285 12.70 -18.87 -12.76
CA PHE A 285 11.30 -18.48 -12.60
C PHE A 285 11.01 -18.35 -11.11
N ALA A 286 10.56 -17.17 -10.70
CA ALA A 286 9.90 -16.92 -9.43
C ALA A 286 8.49 -16.44 -9.75
N ASP A 287 7.52 -16.95 -9.01
CA ASP A 287 6.13 -16.57 -9.20
C ASP A 287 5.83 -15.21 -8.52
N GLU A 288 6.59 -14.87 -7.47
CA GLU A 288 6.40 -13.68 -6.62
C GLU A 288 7.75 -13.08 -6.18
N GLU A 289 7.79 -11.79 -5.85
CA GLU A 289 9.00 -11.10 -5.39
C GLU A 289 9.51 -11.64 -4.04
N GLU A 290 8.61 -12.12 -3.17
CA GLU A 290 8.95 -12.71 -1.88
C GLU A 290 9.81 -13.98 -2.02
N GLU A 291 9.66 -14.71 -3.12
CA GLU A 291 10.51 -15.86 -3.41
C GLU A 291 11.97 -15.44 -3.68
N LEU A 292 12.18 -14.26 -4.30
CA LEU A 292 13.50 -13.66 -4.48
C LEU A 292 14.09 -13.24 -3.14
N ALA A 293 13.29 -12.67 -2.23
CA ALA A 293 13.75 -12.31 -0.89
C ALA A 293 14.23 -13.52 -0.08
N ILE A 294 13.52 -14.66 -0.18
CA ILE A 294 13.92 -15.93 0.44
C ILE A 294 15.23 -16.45 -0.18
N LEU A 295 15.36 -16.38 -1.49
CA LEU A 295 16.58 -16.80 -2.19
C LEU A 295 17.77 -15.90 -1.81
N ALA A 296 17.58 -14.58 -1.75
CA ALA A 296 18.57 -13.60 -1.31
C ALA A 296 19.07 -13.88 0.10
N ASP A 297 18.16 -14.13 1.07
CA ASP A 297 18.54 -14.50 2.44
C ASP A 297 19.39 -15.77 2.45
N PHE A 298 18.94 -16.83 1.78
CA PHE A 298 19.70 -18.08 1.73
C PHE A 298 21.08 -17.91 1.10
N MET A 299 21.18 -17.06 0.08
CA MET A 299 22.44 -16.75 -0.57
C MET A 299 23.40 -16.00 0.35
N ILE A 300 22.94 -15.10 1.20
CA ILE A 300 23.82 -14.36 2.11
C ILE A 300 24.24 -15.24 3.29
N PHE A 301 23.27 -15.93 3.91
CA PHE A 301 23.45 -16.55 5.23
C PHE A 301 23.60 -18.07 5.20
N GLY A 302 23.16 -18.75 4.15
CA GLY A 302 23.27 -20.21 4.03
C GLY A 302 24.72 -20.68 3.87
N SER A 303 25.09 -21.81 4.44
CA SER A 303 26.39 -22.43 4.24
C SER A 303 26.38 -23.29 2.99
N ILE A 304 27.01 -22.80 1.92
CA ILE A 304 27.14 -23.49 0.63
C ILE A 304 28.61 -23.86 0.47
N ASP A 305 28.87 -25.15 0.30
CA ASP A 305 30.22 -25.74 0.28
C ASP A 305 31.06 -25.37 1.53
N GLY A 306 30.40 -25.23 2.68
CA GLY A 306 31.03 -24.89 3.95
C GLY A 306 31.29 -23.39 4.15
N VAL A 307 30.80 -22.54 3.24
CA VAL A 307 31.04 -21.10 3.24
C VAL A 307 29.72 -20.32 3.28
N ARG A 308 29.61 -19.40 4.24
CA ARG A 308 28.58 -18.36 4.30
C ARG A 308 29.17 -17.07 3.71
N THR A 309 28.43 -16.37 2.85
CA THR A 309 28.91 -15.11 2.23
C THR A 309 29.22 -14.10 3.31
N ILE A 310 28.31 -13.91 4.26
CA ILE A 310 28.44 -12.93 5.34
C ILE A 310 29.69 -13.08 6.22
N ASP A 311 30.26 -14.29 6.30
CA ASP A 311 31.49 -14.54 7.08
C ASP A 311 32.77 -14.18 6.32
N ASN A 312 32.70 -13.95 5.00
CA ASN A 312 33.86 -13.82 4.12
C ASN A 312 33.84 -12.52 3.30
N VAL A 313 33.34 -11.45 3.90
CA VAL A 313 33.29 -10.12 3.27
C VAL A 313 34.39 -9.21 3.80
N ASP A 314 34.73 -8.19 3.01
CA ASP A 314 35.58 -7.09 3.47
C ASP A 314 34.76 -6.17 4.38
N GLU A 315 34.90 -6.36 5.69
CA GLU A 315 34.12 -5.63 6.71
C GLU A 315 34.27 -4.11 6.57
N SER A 316 35.39 -3.61 6.03
CA SER A 316 35.62 -2.16 5.84
C SER A 316 34.64 -1.49 4.89
N LYS A 317 33.91 -2.28 4.10
CA LYS A 317 32.89 -1.80 3.17
C LYS A 317 31.55 -1.54 3.85
N TYR A 318 31.29 -2.03 5.05
CA TYR A 318 29.94 -2.07 5.64
C TYR A 318 29.84 -1.26 6.93
N ASP A 319 28.60 -0.95 7.35
CA ASP A 319 28.34 -0.51 8.71
C ASP A 319 28.60 -1.69 9.67
N ASN A 320 29.65 -1.57 10.50
CA ASN A 320 30.11 -2.65 11.39
C ASN A 320 29.04 -3.07 12.41
N GLU A 321 28.22 -2.13 12.91
CA GLU A 321 27.17 -2.44 13.88
C GLU A 321 26.13 -3.36 13.24
N ILE A 322 25.73 -3.03 12.01
CA ILE A 322 24.77 -3.78 11.23
C ILE A 322 25.33 -5.14 10.83
N LEU A 323 26.56 -5.17 10.30
CA LEU A 323 27.20 -6.42 9.88
C LEU A 323 27.36 -7.39 11.06
N ASP A 324 27.74 -6.89 12.24
CA ASP A 324 27.84 -7.69 13.47
C ASP A 324 26.48 -8.22 13.93
N ALA A 325 25.41 -7.42 13.82
CA ALA A 325 24.06 -7.85 14.13
C ALA A 325 23.58 -8.92 13.14
N LEU A 326 23.83 -8.75 11.84
CA LEU A 326 23.49 -9.72 10.81
C LEU A 326 24.28 -11.03 10.97
N LYS A 327 25.56 -10.99 11.35
CA LYS A 327 26.34 -12.20 11.68
C LYS A 327 25.79 -12.97 12.89
N LYS A 328 25.13 -12.27 13.83
CA LYS A 328 24.44 -12.85 15.00
C LYS A 328 22.98 -13.22 14.73
N SER A 329 22.47 -12.90 13.53
CA SER A 329 21.09 -13.17 13.16
C SER A 329 20.81 -14.68 13.08
N LYS A 330 19.54 -15.05 13.06
CA LYS A 330 19.14 -16.44 12.87
C LYS A 330 17.85 -16.57 12.08
N TYR A 331 17.78 -17.58 11.24
CA TYR A 331 16.54 -18.00 10.60
C TYR A 331 15.82 -19.05 11.44
N SER A 332 14.55 -18.84 11.76
CA SER A 332 13.80 -19.76 12.61
C SER A 332 12.30 -19.78 12.33
N LEU A 333 11.58 -20.61 13.08
CA LEU A 333 10.12 -20.57 13.18
C LEU A 333 9.75 -19.84 14.45
N PHE A 334 9.05 -18.73 14.31
CA PHE A 334 8.62 -17.88 15.40
C PHE A 334 7.11 -17.97 15.58
N LYS A 335 6.67 -17.76 16.81
CA LYS A 335 5.27 -17.64 17.21
C LYS A 335 5.04 -16.26 17.81
N VAL A 336 4.01 -15.54 17.36
CA VAL A 336 3.59 -14.28 17.98
C VAL A 336 2.99 -14.57 19.35
N VAL A 337 3.52 -13.92 20.38
CA VAL A 337 3.10 -14.06 21.77
C VAL A 337 2.18 -12.91 22.20
N SER A 338 2.51 -11.68 21.82
CA SER A 338 1.70 -10.50 22.06
C SER A 338 2.13 -9.34 21.15
N THR A 339 1.22 -8.40 20.93
CA THR A 339 1.48 -7.17 20.18
C THR A 339 1.24 -5.94 21.06
N ASN A 340 1.96 -4.86 20.78
CA ASN A 340 1.69 -3.54 21.32
C ASN A 340 1.77 -2.51 20.17
N PRO A 341 0.63 -2.23 19.51
CA PRO A 341 0.54 -1.29 18.39
C PRO A 341 1.09 0.12 18.70
N LYS A 342 0.86 0.61 19.93
CA LYS A 342 1.27 1.97 20.36
C LYS A 342 2.78 2.11 20.50
N GLU A 343 3.45 1.01 20.85
CA GLU A 343 4.89 0.97 21.01
C GLU A 343 5.60 0.35 19.80
N HIS A 344 4.85 -0.06 18.77
CA HIS A 344 5.37 -0.78 17.60
C HIS A 344 6.14 -2.05 17.96
N ILE A 345 5.72 -2.74 19.03
CA ILE A 345 6.40 -3.94 19.54
C ILE A 345 5.60 -5.19 19.23
N VAL A 346 6.31 -6.24 18.83
CA VAL A 346 5.83 -7.61 18.75
C VAL A 346 6.72 -8.48 19.64
N GLU A 347 6.10 -9.19 20.58
CA GLU A 347 6.80 -10.24 21.32
C GLU A 347 6.66 -11.56 20.57
N ILE A 348 7.78 -12.19 20.25
CA ILE A 348 7.82 -13.46 19.53
C ILE A 348 8.58 -14.52 20.30
N GLU A 349 8.26 -15.79 20.05
CA GLU A 349 8.93 -16.95 20.66
C GLU A 349 9.52 -17.83 19.55
N ASP A 350 10.81 -18.12 19.65
CA ASP A 350 11.43 -19.16 18.83
C ASP A 350 10.93 -20.53 19.31
N VAL A 351 10.18 -21.22 18.45
CA VAL A 351 9.49 -22.47 18.78
C VAL A 351 10.46 -23.63 19.02
N PHE A 352 11.70 -23.53 18.52
CA PHE A 352 12.71 -24.58 18.74
C PHE A 352 13.51 -24.36 20.02
N GLU A 353 13.75 -23.09 20.39
CA GLU A 353 14.56 -22.73 21.55
C GLU A 353 13.73 -22.41 22.81
N ASN A 354 12.40 -22.24 22.68
CA ASN A 354 11.52 -21.72 23.72
C ASN A 354 12.03 -20.40 24.33
N LYS A 355 12.62 -19.56 23.48
CA LYS A 355 13.20 -18.27 23.86
C LYS A 355 12.37 -17.15 23.25
N ARG A 356 12.06 -16.13 24.06
CA ARG A 356 11.32 -14.95 23.64
C ARG A 356 12.22 -13.82 23.20
N TYR A 357 11.73 -13.02 22.28
CA TYR A 357 12.38 -11.88 21.69
C TYR A 357 11.39 -10.73 21.55
N THR A 358 11.84 -9.54 21.92
CA THR A 358 11.16 -8.28 21.63
C THR A 358 11.58 -7.82 20.25
N VAL A 359 10.62 -7.71 19.34
CA VAL A 359 10.81 -7.19 17.98
C VAL A 359 10.14 -5.84 17.89
N MET A 360 10.82 -4.87 17.29
CA MET A 360 10.16 -3.65 16.84
C MET A 360 9.78 -3.82 15.37
N ASP A 361 8.49 -3.70 15.08
CA ASP A 361 7.96 -3.78 13.73
C ASP A 361 6.61 -3.05 13.68
N VAL A 362 6.56 -1.98 12.88
CA VAL A 362 5.43 -1.03 12.89
C VAL A 362 4.16 -1.71 12.39
N MET A 363 4.21 -2.39 11.25
CA MET A 363 3.01 -3.03 10.68
C MET A 363 2.70 -4.34 11.36
N MET A 364 3.69 -5.18 11.62
CA MET A 364 3.43 -6.45 12.28
C MET A 364 2.84 -6.24 13.69
N SER A 365 3.22 -5.20 14.43
CA SER A 365 2.60 -4.87 15.74
C SER A 365 1.11 -4.55 15.69
N LYS A 366 0.60 -4.29 14.49
CA LYS A 366 -0.75 -3.84 14.21
C LYS A 366 -1.57 -4.94 13.53
N THR A 367 -1.00 -5.60 12.54
CA THR A 367 -1.75 -6.48 11.65
C THR A 367 -1.72 -7.94 12.07
N VAL A 368 -0.73 -8.35 12.89
CA VAL A 368 -0.55 -9.77 13.21
C VAL A 368 -1.39 -10.23 14.38
N ASP A 369 -2.01 -11.40 14.23
CA ASP A 369 -2.73 -12.08 15.31
C ASP A 369 -1.79 -12.76 16.31
N VAL A 370 -2.21 -12.78 17.58
CA VAL A 370 -1.52 -13.56 18.62
C VAL A 370 -1.65 -15.06 18.34
N GLY A 371 -0.52 -15.78 18.45
CA GLY A 371 -0.41 -17.20 18.17
C GLY A 371 -0.02 -17.52 16.73
N TYR A 372 0.02 -16.52 15.84
CA TYR A 372 0.44 -16.69 14.46
C TYR A 372 1.87 -17.21 14.36
N LEU A 373 2.13 -18.09 13.39
CA LEU A 373 3.43 -18.72 13.19
C LEU A 373 4.04 -18.19 11.90
N PHE A 374 5.33 -17.92 11.92
CA PHE A 374 6.02 -17.45 10.72
C PHE A 374 7.49 -17.81 10.73
N THR A 375 8.09 -17.95 9.55
CA THR A 375 9.53 -18.14 9.39
C THR A 375 10.16 -16.88 8.85
N SER A 376 11.25 -16.47 9.47
CA SER A 376 12.02 -15.30 9.05
C SER A 376 13.39 -15.30 9.71
N ARG A 377 14.25 -14.37 9.29
CA ARG A 377 15.49 -14.01 9.96
C ARG A 377 15.26 -12.93 11.03
N TYR A 378 15.55 -13.30 12.28
CA TYR A 378 15.64 -12.37 13.40
C TYR A 378 17.06 -11.79 13.51
N VAL A 379 17.16 -10.46 13.50
CA VAL A 379 18.40 -9.69 13.65
C VAL A 379 18.41 -9.00 15.01
N PRO A 380 19.33 -9.37 15.93
CA PRO A 380 19.36 -8.82 17.29
C PRO A 380 20.05 -7.44 17.38
N PHE A 381 19.40 -6.49 18.04
CA PHE A 381 20.02 -5.24 18.54
C PHE A 381 19.87 -5.12 20.07
N GLU A 382 20.44 -4.08 20.67
CA GLU A 382 20.54 -3.93 22.13
C GLU A 382 19.18 -3.89 22.84
N ASN A 383 18.19 -3.18 22.27
CA ASN A 383 16.90 -2.93 22.93
C ASN A 383 15.74 -3.75 22.32
N TYR A 384 15.84 -4.15 21.06
CA TYR A 384 14.86 -4.92 20.32
C TYR A 384 15.56 -5.60 19.14
N GLY A 385 14.91 -6.57 18.51
CA GLY A 385 15.34 -7.08 17.21
C GLY A 385 14.47 -6.61 16.06
N ILE A 386 14.92 -6.92 14.85
CA ILE A 386 14.19 -6.70 13.60
C ILE A 386 14.02 -8.04 12.89
N ILE A 387 12.92 -8.17 12.16
CA ILE A 387 12.58 -9.32 11.32
C ILE A 387 12.80 -8.91 9.87
N LEU A 388 13.66 -9.62 9.13
CA LEU A 388 13.78 -9.41 7.69
C LEU A 388 12.57 -10.06 7.01
N VAL A 389 11.95 -9.41 6.03
CA VAL A 389 10.78 -10.00 5.37
C VAL A 389 11.24 -11.05 4.37
N CYS A 390 11.42 -12.28 4.86
CA CYS A 390 11.85 -13.42 4.07
C CYS A 390 11.29 -14.72 4.67
N GLY A 391 10.20 -15.25 4.12
CA GLY A 391 9.72 -16.57 4.52
C GLY A 391 8.24 -16.77 4.38
N TYR A 392 7.68 -17.53 5.33
CA TYR A 392 6.35 -18.10 5.22
C TYR A 392 5.57 -17.91 6.50
N ALA A 393 4.30 -17.61 6.33
CA ALA A 393 3.28 -17.52 7.34
C ALA A 393 2.53 -18.86 7.48
N PHE A 394 2.07 -19.18 8.69
CA PHE A 394 1.32 -20.40 8.98
C PHE A 394 0.22 -20.16 10.01
N SER A 395 -0.90 -20.86 9.85
CA SER A 395 -1.95 -20.89 10.86
C SER A 395 -1.45 -21.40 12.22
N PRO A 396 -1.88 -20.79 13.35
CA PRO A 396 -1.56 -21.26 14.70
C PRO A 396 -1.84 -22.76 14.93
N LYS A 397 -2.88 -23.30 14.27
CA LYS A 397 -3.31 -24.70 14.41
C LYS A 397 -2.28 -25.69 13.84
N SER A 398 -1.35 -25.23 13.03
CA SER A 398 -0.37 -26.06 12.32
C SER A 398 0.87 -26.39 13.15
N GLU A 399 1.10 -25.75 14.31
CA GLU A 399 2.35 -25.85 15.09
C GLU A 399 2.81 -27.30 15.31
N THR A 400 1.95 -28.13 15.89
CA THR A 400 2.28 -29.52 16.25
C THR A 400 2.64 -30.36 15.02
N ILE A 401 1.91 -30.15 13.91
CA ILE A 401 2.11 -30.89 12.68
C ILE A 401 3.41 -30.43 11.99
N LEU A 402 3.65 -29.11 11.95
CA LEU A 402 4.88 -28.52 11.41
C LEU A 402 6.10 -29.04 12.15
N LEU A 403 6.12 -29.00 13.48
CA LEU A 403 7.24 -29.51 14.28
C LEU A 403 7.52 -31.00 14.05
N LYS A 404 6.46 -31.83 13.92
CA LYS A 404 6.62 -33.26 13.61
C LYS A 404 7.22 -33.48 12.23
N LYS A 405 6.81 -32.71 11.22
CA LYS A 405 7.34 -32.80 9.85
C LYS A 405 8.77 -32.25 9.77
N PHE A 406 9.04 -31.12 10.42
CA PHE A 406 10.37 -30.51 10.55
C PHE A 406 11.39 -31.51 11.11
N LYS A 407 11.08 -32.16 12.25
CA LYS A 407 11.96 -33.18 12.85
C LYS A 407 12.25 -34.35 11.90
N LYS A 408 11.31 -34.72 11.03
CA LYS A 408 11.52 -35.78 10.02
C LYS A 408 12.39 -35.29 8.86
N LEU A 409 12.22 -34.05 8.42
CA LEU A 409 13.03 -33.45 7.36
C LEU A 409 14.48 -33.23 7.81
N MET A 410 14.69 -32.66 9.00
CA MET A 410 16.03 -32.44 9.57
C MET A 410 16.87 -33.72 9.64
N LYS A 411 16.25 -34.88 9.95
CA LYS A 411 16.94 -36.19 9.96
C LYS A 411 17.37 -36.69 8.58
N LYS A 412 16.72 -36.21 7.50
CA LYS A 412 16.98 -36.62 6.13
C LYS A 412 17.94 -35.67 5.40
N LEU A 413 18.01 -34.41 5.83
CA LEU A 413 18.85 -33.40 5.20
C LEU A 413 20.32 -33.62 5.57
N ASN A 414 21.14 -33.84 4.55
CA ASN A 414 22.60 -33.93 4.67
C ASN A 414 23.27 -32.82 3.85
N TYR A 415 22.98 -31.57 4.20
CA TYR A 415 23.51 -30.39 3.51
C TYR A 415 23.88 -29.30 4.52
N GLY A 416 25.03 -28.66 4.35
CA GLY A 416 25.44 -27.51 5.18
C GLY A 416 25.53 -27.77 6.69
N ASP A 417 25.62 -26.68 7.44
CA ASP A 417 25.52 -26.66 8.90
C ASP A 417 24.07 -26.80 9.40
N GLU A 418 23.89 -26.84 10.72
CA GLU A 418 22.56 -27.05 11.32
C GLU A 418 21.58 -25.90 11.00
N GLU A 419 22.07 -24.65 10.92
CA GLU A 419 21.26 -23.49 10.55
C GLU A 419 20.79 -23.56 9.10
N THR A 420 21.68 -23.94 8.19
CA THR A 420 21.37 -24.14 6.76
C THR A 420 20.35 -25.27 6.57
N LYS A 421 20.49 -26.37 7.31
CA LYS A 421 19.49 -27.46 7.30
C LYS A 421 18.14 -26.97 7.80
N LYS A 422 18.14 -26.17 8.88
CA LYS A 422 16.92 -25.59 9.44
C LYS A 422 16.23 -24.71 8.40
N PHE A 423 16.97 -23.82 7.72
CA PHE A 423 16.45 -22.99 6.65
C PHE A 423 15.81 -23.83 5.54
N ILE A 424 16.54 -24.79 4.96
CA ILE A 424 16.04 -25.65 3.87
C ILE A 424 14.78 -26.42 4.31
N ALA A 425 14.77 -26.95 5.54
CA ALA A 425 13.61 -27.66 6.06
C ALA A 425 12.39 -26.75 6.21
N LEU A 426 12.57 -25.53 6.71
CA LEU A 426 11.51 -24.54 6.87
C LEU A 426 10.98 -24.06 5.51
N HIS A 427 11.87 -23.76 4.55
CA HIS A 427 11.48 -23.40 3.19
C HIS A 427 10.62 -24.48 2.51
N LYS A 428 11.03 -25.76 2.62
CA LYS A 428 10.25 -26.90 2.09
C LYS A 428 8.89 -27.09 2.77
N LEU A 429 8.76 -26.68 4.04
CA LEU A 429 7.48 -26.69 4.74
C LEU A 429 6.62 -25.49 4.32
N GLY A 430 7.24 -24.32 4.17
CA GLY A 430 6.66 -23.10 3.65
C GLY A 430 5.99 -23.30 2.32
N LYS A 431 6.74 -23.70 1.28
CA LYS A 431 6.22 -23.98 -0.07
C LYS A 431 5.04 -24.97 -0.13
N ARG A 432 4.79 -25.74 0.93
CA ARG A 432 3.75 -26.78 0.95
C ARG A 432 2.59 -26.49 1.88
N TYR A 433 2.79 -25.71 2.93
CA TYR A 433 1.80 -25.54 4.01
C TYR A 433 1.68 -24.10 4.51
N GLY A 434 2.51 -23.19 4.02
CA GLY A 434 2.48 -21.79 4.41
C GLY A 434 2.20 -20.90 3.22
N ASP A 435 1.88 -19.66 3.55
CA ASP A 435 1.68 -18.57 2.60
C ASP A 435 2.93 -17.70 2.60
N LEU A 436 3.31 -17.10 1.47
CA LEU A 436 4.47 -16.20 1.45
C LEU A 436 4.19 -15.00 2.37
N MET A 437 5.18 -14.63 3.16
CA MET A 437 5.12 -13.37 3.91
C MET A 437 5.38 -12.24 2.94
N THR A 438 4.33 -11.50 2.60
CA THR A 438 4.48 -10.29 1.81
C THR A 438 5.21 -9.23 2.62
N ALA A 439 6.16 -8.59 1.97
CA ALA A 439 6.80 -7.40 2.51
C ALA A 439 5.84 -6.25 2.29
N LEU A 440 5.06 -5.97 3.33
CA LEU A 440 4.47 -4.65 3.52
C LEU A 440 5.68 -3.75 3.88
N TRP A 441 6.23 -3.06 2.86
CA TRP A 441 7.49 -2.31 2.92
C TRP A 441 7.30 -0.87 3.41
#